data_AF-A0A9X4LHH7-F1
#
_entry.id   AF-A0A9X4LHH7-F1
#
_cell.length_a   1.000
_cell.length_b   1.000
_cell.length_c   1.000
_cell.angle_alpha   90.00
_cell.angle_beta   90.00
_cell.angle_gamma   90.00
#
_symmetry.space_group_name_H-M   'P 1'
#
loop_
_entity.id
_entity.type
_entity.pdbx_description
1 polymer ?
#
loop_
_entity_poly.entity_id
_entity_poly.type
_entity_poly.pdbx_seq_one_letter_code
_entity_poly.pdbx_strand_id
1 'polypeptide(L)'
;MKVVHWVLGLGMACGLSGVGAQPVWKCEVAGQVRYSDRPCEAAGQPLPARRLQPNVAGGLAPEAVRAALAPASAGSAPNAPAANACPGDAEIRDMQTRGNSTTLGDAERQFMQDELRRAWQCRKGQGRYSESDWAVSRAAQATQSNNGDRDRRDARLRAEAMHSAADPDEGDRIARRRIADERLRAQQEWARRGQNPASTPTP
;
A
#
# COMPACT_ATOMS: atom_id res chain seq x y z
N MET A 1 21.95 -13.51 -74.94
CA MET A 1 22.90 -12.53 -74.36
C MET A 1 22.88 -12.75 -72.85
N LYS A 2 23.85 -13.46 -72.23
CA LYS A 2 24.98 -12.90 -71.43
C LYS A 2 24.51 -11.66 -70.62
N VAL A 3 24.44 -11.62 -69.28
CA VAL A 3 25.52 -11.70 -68.26
C VAL A 3 24.83 -11.78 -66.85
N VAL A 4 25.08 -12.80 -66.02
CA VAL A 4 25.92 -12.90 -64.78
C VAL A 4 25.34 -12.35 -63.45
N HIS A 5 25.18 -13.29 -62.50
CA HIS A 5 25.38 -13.30 -61.02
C HIS A 5 25.50 -12.03 -60.19
N TRP A 6 24.77 -12.01 -59.05
CA TRP A 6 25.17 -11.67 -57.66
C TRP A 6 24.09 -12.36 -56.76
N VAL A 7 24.25 -13.42 -55.96
CA VAL A 7 25.21 -13.87 -54.94
C VAL A 7 25.28 -12.98 -53.69
N LEU A 8 24.76 -13.55 -52.59
CA LEU A 8 25.03 -13.33 -51.16
C LEU A 8 24.78 -11.96 -50.49
N GLY A 9 24.22 -12.07 -49.28
CA GLY A 9 24.52 -11.16 -48.17
C GLY A 9 23.32 -11.02 -47.22
N LEU A 10 23.28 -11.80 -46.13
CA LEU A 10 23.57 -11.31 -44.77
C LEU A 10 22.68 -10.09 -44.41
N GLY A 11 21.69 -10.22 -43.53
CA GLY A 11 21.90 -10.62 -42.15
C GLY A 11 21.84 -9.39 -41.26
N MET A 12 20.88 -9.41 -40.32
CA MET A 12 21.04 -8.88 -38.95
C MET A 12 21.58 -7.45 -38.79
N ALA A 13 20.70 -6.51 -38.45
CA ALA A 13 21.08 -5.33 -37.68
C ALA A 13 19.92 -4.84 -36.81
N CYS A 14 19.69 -5.52 -35.69
CA CYS A 14 19.18 -4.86 -34.49
C CYS A 14 20.26 -3.88 -34.01
N GLY A 15 20.11 -2.60 -34.36
CA GLY A 15 20.93 -1.51 -33.84
C GLY A 15 20.36 -1.00 -32.53
N LEU A 16 20.94 -1.47 -31.43
CA LEU A 16 20.70 -1.03 -30.06
C LEU A 16 21.16 0.43 -29.87
N SER A 17 20.24 1.32 -29.50
CA SER A 17 20.58 2.63 -28.94
C SER A 17 21.07 2.45 -27.49
N GLY A 18 22.39 2.33 -27.31
CA GLY A 18 23.03 2.40 -26.00
C GLY A 18 23.20 3.85 -25.55
N VAL A 19 22.32 4.32 -24.66
CA VAL A 19 22.57 5.52 -23.84
C VAL A 19 23.66 5.16 -22.83
N GLY A 20 24.87 5.69 -23.00
CA GLY A 20 25.94 5.54 -22.03
C GLY A 20 25.61 6.26 -20.73
N ALA A 21 25.55 5.53 -19.62
CA ALA A 21 25.40 6.08 -18.28
C ALA A 21 26.60 6.99 -17.94
N GLN A 22 26.34 8.26 -17.65
CA GLN A 22 27.39 9.18 -17.21
C GLN A 22 27.85 8.83 -15.78
N PRO A 23 29.15 8.95 -15.46
CA PRO A 23 29.68 8.61 -14.14
C PRO A 23 29.19 9.62 -13.09
N VAL A 24 28.49 9.14 -12.06
CA VAL A 24 28.05 9.94 -10.92
C VAL A 24 29.07 9.79 -9.78
N TRP A 25 29.47 10.92 -9.21
CA TRP A 25 30.48 11.05 -8.16
C TRP A 25 29.82 11.25 -6.81
N LYS A 26 30.41 10.66 -5.77
CA LYS A 26 30.02 10.91 -4.38
C LYS A 26 30.97 11.93 -3.77
N CYS A 27 30.46 13.12 -3.51
CA CYS A 27 31.21 14.21 -2.89
C CYS A 27 30.79 14.35 -1.43
N GLU A 28 31.76 14.57 -0.54
CA GLU A 28 31.50 14.95 0.84
C GLU A 28 31.82 16.44 1.00
N VAL A 29 30.80 17.25 1.24
CA VAL A 29 30.93 18.71 1.38
C VAL A 29 30.30 19.12 2.70
N ALA A 30 31.09 19.73 3.59
CA ALA A 30 30.66 20.18 4.91
C ALA A 30 30.00 19.08 5.78
N GLY A 31 30.51 17.84 5.72
CA GLY A 31 29.99 16.69 6.46
C GLY A 31 28.69 16.10 5.89
N GLN A 32 28.24 16.54 4.71
CA GLN A 32 27.10 15.97 4.01
C GLN A 32 27.53 15.32 2.69
N VAL A 33 27.02 14.11 2.46
CA VAL A 33 27.23 13.37 1.21
C VAL A 33 26.26 13.88 0.15
N ARG A 34 26.81 14.35 -0.98
CA ARG A 34 26.05 14.75 -2.17
C ARG A 34 26.53 13.97 -3.39
N TYR A 35 25.59 13.57 -4.24
CA TYR A 35 25.88 12.90 -5.50
C TYR A 35 25.88 13.95 -6.62
N SER A 36 26.93 13.97 -7.43
CA SER A 36 27.12 14.94 -8.51
C SER A 36 27.54 14.26 -9.79
N ASP A 37 27.04 14.74 -10.92
CA ASP A 37 27.44 14.28 -12.25
C ASP A 37 28.78 14.89 -12.71
N ARG A 38 29.43 15.68 -11.84
CA ARG A 38 30.76 16.27 -12.05
C ARG A 38 31.74 15.79 -10.97
N PRO A 39 33.03 15.62 -11.30
CA PRO A 39 34.04 15.23 -10.32
C PRO A 39 34.15 16.27 -9.20
N CYS A 40 34.29 15.78 -7.98
CA CYS A 40 34.39 16.63 -6.78
C CYS A 40 35.72 17.39 -6.74
N GLU A 41 35.72 18.66 -6.36
CA GLU A 41 36.95 19.48 -6.24
C GLU A 41 37.86 19.03 -5.08
N ALA A 42 37.30 18.36 -4.07
CA ALA A 42 38.03 17.67 -3.01
C ALA A 42 37.83 16.16 -3.12
N ALA A 43 38.85 15.37 -2.74
CA ALA A 43 38.97 13.92 -2.89
C ALA A 43 37.63 13.16 -2.89
N GLY A 44 37.12 12.87 -4.10
CA GLY A 44 35.88 12.11 -4.32
C GLY A 44 36.18 10.72 -4.89
N GLN A 45 35.44 9.70 -4.45
CA GLN A 45 35.56 8.35 -5.02
C GLN A 45 34.56 8.18 -6.18
N PRO A 46 35.01 7.66 -7.34
CA PRO A 46 34.11 7.30 -8.44
C PRO A 46 33.26 6.09 -8.05
N LEU A 47 31.94 6.18 -8.20
CA LEU A 47 31.04 5.06 -7.94
C LEU A 47 30.91 4.19 -9.20
N PRO A 48 31.09 2.86 -9.11
CA PRO A 48 30.88 1.97 -10.24
C PRO A 48 29.41 1.96 -10.64
N ALA A 49 29.15 2.04 -11.95
CA ALA A 49 27.82 2.17 -12.57
C ALA A 49 26.76 1.12 -12.12
N ARG A 50 27.18 0.04 -11.45
CA ARG A 50 26.29 -0.99 -10.89
C ARG A 50 25.45 -0.56 -9.68
N ARG A 51 25.71 0.61 -9.07
CA ARG A 51 24.99 1.05 -7.86
C ARG A 51 24.02 2.22 -8.04
N LEU A 52 23.78 2.66 -9.26
CA LEU A 52 22.73 3.64 -9.56
C LEU A 52 21.62 2.89 -10.28
N GLN A 53 20.72 2.28 -9.52
CA GLN A 53 19.48 1.82 -10.13
C GLN A 53 18.62 3.04 -10.45
N PRO A 54 18.25 3.25 -11.72
CA PRO A 54 17.26 4.26 -12.06
C PRO A 54 15.92 3.85 -11.43
N ASN A 55 15.25 4.79 -10.76
CA ASN A 55 13.88 4.59 -10.30
C ASN A 55 12.97 4.43 -11.52
N VAL A 56 12.81 3.21 -12.03
CA VAL A 56 11.76 2.84 -12.98
C VAL A 56 10.52 2.48 -12.17
N ALA A 57 9.56 3.40 -12.17
CA ALA A 57 8.19 3.06 -11.84
C ALA A 57 7.63 2.16 -12.96
N GLY A 58 7.25 0.95 -12.59
CA GLY A 58 6.22 0.17 -13.28
C GLY A 58 6.68 -0.85 -14.34
N GLY A 59 6.34 -2.12 -14.05
CA GLY A 59 5.88 -3.07 -15.07
C GLY A 59 6.87 -4.18 -15.44
N LEU A 60 6.63 -5.40 -14.93
CA LEU A 60 7.15 -6.62 -15.54
C LEU A 60 6.03 -7.64 -15.76
N ALA A 61 5.78 -7.87 -17.05
CA ALA A 61 5.31 -9.09 -17.69
C ALA A 61 6.14 -9.23 -18.99
N PRO A 62 6.04 -10.30 -19.78
CA PRO A 62 5.88 -11.73 -19.53
C PRO A 62 7.13 -12.50 -20.04
N GLU A 63 7.22 -13.81 -19.81
CA GLU A 63 8.21 -14.67 -20.51
C GLU A 63 9.70 -14.47 -20.21
N ALA A 64 10.03 -14.45 -18.92
CA ALA A 64 11.12 -15.29 -18.40
C ALA A 64 10.86 -16.80 -18.63
N VAL A 65 10.35 -17.20 -19.80
CA VAL A 65 9.78 -18.52 -20.13
C VAL A 65 10.81 -19.52 -20.66
N ARG A 66 12.04 -19.13 -21.01
CA ARG A 66 12.95 -20.10 -21.67
C ARG A 66 14.18 -20.56 -20.92
N ALA A 67 14.48 -19.97 -19.75
CA ALA A 67 15.43 -20.53 -18.80
C ALA A 67 14.76 -21.49 -17.79
N ALA A 68 13.45 -21.75 -17.97
CA ALA A 68 12.62 -22.73 -17.25
C ALA A 68 12.87 -24.19 -17.69
N LEU A 69 14.11 -24.54 -18.06
CA LEU A 69 14.51 -25.90 -18.45
C LEU A 69 15.79 -26.33 -17.70
N ALA A 70 15.74 -26.23 -16.37
CA ALA A 70 16.18 -27.19 -15.33
C ALA A 70 17.55 -27.92 -15.41
N PRO A 71 18.06 -28.54 -14.31
CA PRO A 71 17.90 -28.22 -12.87
C PRO A 71 19.25 -28.26 -12.11
N ALA A 72 19.43 -27.41 -11.09
CA ALA A 72 20.26 -27.74 -9.92
C ALA A 72 19.89 -26.85 -8.73
N SER A 73 19.54 -27.53 -7.65
CA SER A 73 19.02 -27.04 -6.38
C SER A 73 19.96 -26.07 -5.65
N ALA A 74 19.44 -24.88 -5.32
CA ALA A 74 19.86 -24.11 -4.15
C ALA A 74 18.65 -23.27 -3.72
N GLY A 75 17.94 -23.80 -2.72
CA GLY A 75 16.76 -23.28 -2.03
C GLY A 75 16.26 -21.90 -2.44
N SER A 76 15.23 -21.88 -3.29
CA SER A 76 14.18 -20.87 -3.21
C SER A 76 13.54 -20.99 -1.83
N ALA A 77 14.09 -20.28 -0.84
CA ALA A 77 13.29 -19.92 0.31
C ALA A 77 12.17 -19.03 -0.26
N PRO A 78 10.89 -19.35 -0.03
CA PRO A 78 9.82 -18.42 -0.39
C PRO A 78 10.16 -17.07 0.26
N ASN A 79 9.89 -15.96 -0.44
CA ASN A 79 9.80 -14.66 0.20
C ASN A 79 9.05 -14.91 1.51
N ALA A 80 9.73 -14.80 2.64
CA ALA A 80 9.10 -15.04 3.91
C ALA A 80 7.87 -14.13 3.92
N PRO A 81 6.66 -14.64 4.21
CA PRO A 81 5.51 -13.77 4.36
C PRO A 81 5.96 -12.64 5.26
N ALA A 82 5.80 -11.38 4.80
CA ALA A 82 6.16 -10.22 5.60
C ALA A 82 5.65 -10.49 7.01
N ALA A 83 6.58 -10.58 7.97
CA ALA A 83 6.28 -11.13 9.28
C ALA A 83 5.03 -10.43 9.80
N ASN A 84 3.94 -11.18 10.02
CA ASN A 84 2.69 -10.63 10.54
C ASN A 84 3.02 -9.97 11.88
N ALA A 85 3.15 -8.64 11.87
CA ALA A 85 3.38 -7.87 13.06
C ALA A 85 2.00 -7.78 13.72
N CYS A 86 1.84 -8.34 14.91
CA CYS A 86 0.56 -8.33 15.60
C CYS A 86 0.69 -7.54 16.91
N PRO A 87 -0.34 -6.75 17.28
CA PRO A 87 -0.39 -6.09 18.56
C PRO A 87 -0.14 -7.07 19.72
N GLY A 88 0.66 -6.66 20.69
CA GLY A 88 0.97 -7.47 21.87
C GLY A 88 -0.20 -7.56 22.86
N ASP A 89 -0.08 -8.45 23.85
CA ASP A 89 -1.13 -8.66 24.88
C ASP A 89 -1.48 -7.40 25.68
N ALA A 90 -0.49 -6.54 25.94
CA ALA A 90 -0.72 -5.28 26.63
C ALA A 90 -1.52 -4.30 25.77
N GLU A 91 -1.18 -4.20 24.48
CA GLU A 91 -1.86 -3.33 23.52
C GLU A 91 -3.31 -3.76 23.29
N ILE A 92 -3.55 -5.07 23.14
CA ILE A 92 -4.91 -5.61 23.00
C ILE A 92 -5.78 -5.31 24.23
N ARG A 93 -5.23 -5.44 25.45
CA ARG A 93 -5.96 -5.08 26.68
C ARG A 93 -6.29 -3.59 26.75
N ASP A 94 -5.36 -2.75 26.33
CA ASP A 94 -5.59 -1.30 26.25
C ASP A 94 -6.66 -0.96 25.21
N MET A 95 -6.60 -1.56 24.02
CA MET A 95 -7.63 -1.44 22.98
C MET A 95 -9.00 -1.88 23.48
N GLN A 96 -9.08 -2.99 24.22
CA GLN A 96 -10.32 -3.48 24.81
C GLN A 96 -10.88 -2.49 25.85
N THR A 97 -10.02 -1.90 26.66
CA THR A 97 -10.41 -0.90 27.66
C THR A 97 -10.96 0.34 26.98
N ARG A 98 -10.25 0.87 25.98
CA ARG A 98 -10.70 2.04 25.20
C ARG A 98 -11.97 1.75 24.39
N GLY A 99 -12.07 0.58 23.76
CA GLY A 99 -13.24 0.17 22.99
C GLY A 99 -14.51 -0.04 23.81
N ASN A 100 -14.36 -0.27 25.12
CA ASN A 100 -15.48 -0.36 26.07
C ASN A 100 -15.75 0.98 26.79
N SER A 101 -15.04 2.05 26.44
CA SER A 101 -15.27 3.35 27.05
C SER A 101 -16.64 3.91 26.70
N THR A 102 -17.38 4.39 27.71
CA THR A 102 -18.66 5.08 27.54
C THR A 102 -18.53 6.50 27.03
N THR A 103 -17.32 7.07 27.06
CA THR A 103 -17.04 8.44 26.57
C THR A 103 -16.93 8.53 25.05
N LEU A 104 -16.80 7.40 24.36
CA LEU A 104 -16.74 7.34 22.90
C LEU A 104 -18.15 7.28 22.31
N GLY A 105 -18.37 7.95 21.19
CA GLY A 105 -19.59 7.81 20.39
C GLY A 105 -19.71 6.44 19.74
N ASP A 106 -20.88 6.13 19.18
CA ASP A 106 -21.17 4.81 18.61
C ASP A 106 -20.20 4.44 17.46
N ALA A 107 -19.88 5.42 16.60
CA ALA A 107 -18.97 5.21 15.48
C ALA A 107 -17.52 4.98 15.95
N GLU A 108 -17.06 5.74 16.95
CA GLU A 108 -15.75 5.59 17.57
C GLU A 108 -15.64 4.21 18.26
N ARG A 109 -16.66 3.80 19.03
CA ARG A 109 -16.68 2.48 19.67
C ARG A 109 -16.66 1.36 18.64
N GLN A 110 -17.49 1.45 17.59
CA GLN A 110 -17.51 0.44 16.53
C GLN A 110 -16.14 0.31 15.86
N PHE A 111 -15.46 1.43 15.59
CA PHE A 111 -14.11 1.42 15.06
C PHE A 111 -13.14 0.71 16.01
N MET A 112 -13.13 1.05 17.31
CA MET A 112 -12.26 0.39 18.28
C MET A 112 -12.52 -1.11 18.42
N GLN A 113 -13.78 -1.55 18.36
CA GLN A 113 -14.14 -2.97 18.38
C GLN A 113 -13.69 -3.71 17.11
N ASP A 114 -13.80 -3.05 15.96
CA ASP A 114 -13.27 -3.58 14.70
C ASP A 114 -11.75 -3.75 14.77
N GLU A 115 -11.02 -2.76 15.30
CA GLU A 115 -9.58 -2.87 15.49
C GLU A 115 -9.22 -4.00 16.45
N LEU A 116 -9.95 -4.16 17.56
CA LEU A 116 -9.74 -5.26 18.51
C LEU A 116 -9.93 -6.61 17.84
N ARG A 117 -10.97 -6.77 17.01
CA ARG A 117 -11.21 -7.99 16.25
C ARG A 117 -10.06 -8.26 15.27
N ARG A 118 -9.58 -7.24 14.53
CA ARG A 118 -8.43 -7.39 13.61
C ARG A 118 -7.17 -7.82 14.37
N ALA A 119 -6.91 -7.23 15.53
CA ALA A 119 -5.76 -7.58 16.37
C ALA A 119 -5.84 -9.06 16.82
N TRP A 120 -7.02 -9.53 17.21
CA TRP A 120 -7.24 -10.95 17.52
C TRP A 120 -7.10 -11.87 16.32
N GLN A 121 -7.57 -11.46 15.15
CA GLN A 121 -7.39 -12.21 13.91
C GLN A 121 -5.90 -12.33 13.59
N CYS A 122 -5.14 -11.23 13.65
CA CYS A 122 -3.69 -11.22 13.44
C CYS A 122 -3.01 -12.28 14.30
N ARG A 123 -3.34 -12.34 15.60
CA ARG A 123 -2.78 -13.33 16.53
C ARG A 123 -3.13 -14.77 16.20
N LYS A 124 -4.28 -15.00 15.57
CA LYS A 124 -4.69 -16.33 15.07
C LYS A 124 -4.03 -16.68 13.74
N GLY A 125 -3.11 -15.86 13.24
CA GLY A 125 -2.50 -16.00 11.92
C GLY A 125 -3.42 -15.59 10.77
N GLN A 126 -4.50 -14.87 11.07
CA GLN A 126 -5.48 -14.37 10.11
C GLN A 126 -5.25 -12.87 9.85
N GLY A 127 -5.40 -12.43 8.61
CA GLY A 127 -5.05 -11.06 8.23
C GLY A 127 -3.55 -10.88 7.99
N ARG A 128 -3.22 -9.92 7.12
CA ARG A 128 -1.85 -9.64 6.67
C ARG A 128 -1.53 -8.18 6.93
N TYR A 129 -1.14 -7.88 8.16
CA TYR A 129 -0.82 -6.51 8.57
C TYR A 129 0.67 -6.41 8.89
N SER A 130 1.31 -5.42 8.25
CA SER A 130 2.66 -5.01 8.57
C SER A 130 2.70 -4.09 9.79
N GLU A 131 3.89 -3.83 10.33
CA GLU A 131 4.07 -2.86 11.42
C GLU A 131 3.63 -1.44 10.99
N SER A 132 3.84 -1.08 9.72
CA SER A 132 3.37 0.18 9.16
C SER A 132 1.85 0.28 9.10
N ASP A 133 1.15 -0.82 8.81
CA ASP A 133 -0.30 -0.88 8.82
C ASP A 133 -0.85 -0.65 10.23
N TRP A 134 -0.24 -1.31 11.22
CA TRP A 134 -0.59 -1.08 12.63
C TRP A 134 -0.22 0.31 13.12
N ALA A 135 0.83 0.95 12.60
CA ALA A 135 1.11 2.35 12.89
C ALA A 135 -0.05 3.26 12.43
N VAL A 136 -0.62 3.01 11.25
CA VAL A 136 -1.80 3.75 10.76
C VAL A 136 -3.01 3.49 11.65
N SER A 137 -3.26 2.23 12.04
CA SER A 137 -4.32 1.88 13.00
C SER A 137 -4.14 2.61 14.33
N ARG A 138 -2.95 2.54 14.95
CA ARG A 138 -2.65 3.21 16.22
C ARG A 138 -2.86 4.72 16.16
N ALA A 139 -2.42 5.36 15.07
CA ALA A 139 -2.65 6.79 14.85
C ALA A 139 -4.15 7.11 14.77
N ALA A 140 -4.93 6.26 14.08
CA ALA A 140 -6.37 6.44 13.99
C ALA A 140 -7.07 6.22 15.34
N GLN A 141 -6.66 5.21 16.12
CA GLN A 141 -7.15 4.97 17.48
C GLN A 141 -6.86 6.15 18.41
N ALA A 142 -5.64 6.70 18.39
CA ALA A 142 -5.27 7.86 19.19
C ALA A 142 -6.11 9.10 18.83
N THR A 143 -6.48 9.25 17.56
CA THR A 143 -7.32 10.37 17.10
C THR A 143 -8.74 10.29 17.67
N GLN A 144 -9.25 9.10 18.06
CA GLN A 144 -10.65 8.95 18.49
C GLN A 144 -10.99 9.72 19.77
N SER A 145 -10.00 10.07 20.60
CA SER A 145 -10.18 10.91 21.78
C SER A 145 -10.08 12.42 21.49
N ASN A 146 -9.80 12.83 20.26
CA ASN A 146 -9.69 14.25 19.91
C ASN A 146 -11.07 14.90 19.82
N ASN A 147 -11.10 16.24 19.94
CA ASN A 147 -12.34 17.03 19.91
C ASN A 147 -12.89 17.28 18.49
N GLY A 148 -12.13 16.99 17.44
CA GLY A 148 -12.53 17.24 16.06
C GLY A 148 -13.25 16.07 15.41
N ASP A 149 -14.56 16.17 15.20
CA ASP A 149 -15.36 15.12 14.52
C ASP A 149 -14.84 14.78 13.13
N ARG A 150 -14.44 15.81 12.38
CA ARG A 150 -13.87 15.64 11.04
C ARG A 150 -12.56 14.84 11.10
N ASP A 151 -11.66 15.19 12.01
CA ASP A 151 -10.38 14.51 12.15
C ASP A 151 -10.55 13.06 12.58
N ARG A 152 -11.48 12.81 13.53
CA ARG A 152 -11.85 11.45 13.96
C ARG A 152 -12.35 10.61 12.78
N ARG A 153 -13.28 11.17 11.99
CA ARG A 153 -13.83 10.50 10.81
C ARG A 153 -12.76 10.25 9.75
N ASP A 154 -11.96 11.25 9.41
CA ASP A 154 -10.92 11.14 8.39
C ASP A 154 -9.85 10.12 8.80
N ALA A 155 -9.51 10.05 10.10
CA ALA A 155 -8.61 9.04 10.62
C ALA A 155 -9.18 7.62 10.48
N ARG A 156 -10.47 7.41 10.79
CA ARG A 156 -11.14 6.12 10.57
C ARG A 156 -11.14 5.73 9.10
N LEU A 157 -11.47 6.67 8.20
CA LEU A 157 -11.50 6.41 6.76
C LEU A 157 -10.11 6.01 6.22
N ARG A 158 -9.04 6.66 6.68
CA ARG A 158 -7.67 6.28 6.31
C ARG A 158 -7.31 4.88 6.80
N ALA A 159 -7.65 4.53 8.05
CA ALA A 159 -7.41 3.19 8.57
C ALA A 159 -8.23 2.14 7.80
N GLU A 160 -9.52 2.37 7.57
CA GLU A 160 -10.37 1.47 6.78
C GLU A 160 -9.85 1.27 5.35
N ALA A 161 -9.37 2.33 4.69
CA ALA A 161 -8.77 2.25 3.37
C ALA A 161 -7.50 1.38 3.38
N MET A 162 -6.63 1.59 4.37
CA MET A 162 -5.45 0.73 4.57
C MET A 162 -5.86 -0.73 4.79
N HIS A 163 -6.79 -1.01 5.69
CA HIS A 163 -7.17 -2.39 5.96
C HIS A 163 -7.83 -3.07 4.77
N SER A 164 -8.62 -2.34 3.98
CA SER A 164 -9.21 -2.86 2.74
C SER A 164 -8.14 -3.20 1.70
N ALA A 165 -7.01 -2.48 1.69
CA ALA A 165 -5.88 -2.76 0.82
C ALA A 165 -5.02 -3.93 1.33
N ALA A 166 -4.88 -4.07 2.65
CA ALA A 166 -4.09 -5.12 3.29
C ALA A 166 -4.80 -6.49 3.33
N ASP A 167 -6.13 -6.50 3.43
CA ASP A 167 -6.94 -7.71 3.56
C ASP A 167 -8.24 -7.59 2.73
N PRO A 168 -8.36 -8.33 1.61
CA PRO A 168 -9.55 -8.28 0.75
C PRO A 168 -10.84 -8.70 1.45
N ASP A 169 -10.81 -9.69 2.34
CA ASP A 169 -12.00 -10.16 3.05
C ASP A 169 -12.51 -9.07 4.00
N GLU A 170 -11.58 -8.33 4.58
CA GLU A 170 -11.88 -7.16 5.39
C GLU A 170 -12.40 -5.99 4.56
N GLY A 171 -11.85 -5.77 3.36
CA GLY A 171 -12.37 -4.80 2.41
C GLY A 171 -13.83 -5.07 2.04
N ASP A 172 -14.17 -6.33 1.75
CA ASP A 172 -15.53 -6.77 1.49
C ASP A 172 -16.46 -6.54 2.68
N ARG A 173 -16.00 -6.80 3.90
CA ARG A 173 -16.76 -6.55 5.13
C ARG A 173 -17.06 -5.06 5.30
N ILE A 174 -16.05 -4.21 5.10
CA ILE A 174 -16.20 -2.74 5.19
C ILE A 174 -17.18 -2.24 4.11
N ALA A 175 -17.07 -2.73 2.88
CA ALA A 175 -17.97 -2.37 1.79
C ALA A 175 -19.42 -2.75 2.09
N ARG A 176 -19.66 -4.00 2.53
CA ARG A 176 -20.99 -4.48 2.94
C ARG A 176 -21.59 -3.63 4.06
N ARG A 177 -20.78 -3.26 5.05
CA ARG A 177 -21.22 -2.37 6.14
C ARG A 177 -21.63 -1.00 5.61
N ARG A 178 -20.82 -0.35 4.77
CA ARG A 178 -21.15 0.97 4.20
C ARG A 178 -22.46 0.94 3.43
N ILE A 179 -22.68 -0.09 2.62
CA ILE A 179 -23.94 -0.28 1.88
C ILE A 179 -25.13 -0.43 2.85
N ALA A 180 -24.96 -1.20 3.94
CA ALA A 180 -26.00 -1.35 4.95
C ALA A 180 -26.31 -0.02 5.67
N ASP A 181 -25.29 0.74 6.03
CA ASP A 181 -25.43 2.05 6.68
C ASP A 181 -26.12 3.07 5.75
N GLU A 182 -25.75 3.09 4.48
CA GLU A 182 -26.38 3.93 3.45
C GLU A 182 -27.85 3.57 3.25
N ARG A 183 -28.16 2.27 3.19
CA ARG A 183 -29.55 1.79 3.11
C ARG A 183 -30.37 2.20 4.33
N LEU A 184 -29.81 2.08 5.54
CA LEU A 184 -30.49 2.50 6.75
C LEU A 184 -30.77 4.00 6.76
N ARG A 185 -29.79 4.83 6.35
CA ARG A 185 -29.97 6.28 6.22
C ARG A 185 -31.04 6.64 5.21
N ALA A 186 -31.02 6.02 4.03
CA ALA A 186 -32.04 6.24 3.01
C ALA A 186 -33.45 5.87 3.52
N GLN A 187 -33.57 4.76 4.26
CA GLN A 187 -34.83 4.35 4.87
C GLN A 187 -35.31 5.35 5.93
N GLN A 188 -34.40 5.86 6.77
CA GLN A 188 -34.72 6.89 7.77
C GLN A 188 -35.16 8.20 7.11
N GLU A 189 -34.48 8.64 6.04
CA GLU A 189 -34.87 9.82 5.28
C GLU A 189 -36.25 9.66 4.64
N TRP A 190 -36.53 8.50 4.04
CA TRP A 190 -37.83 8.20 3.45
C TRP A 190 -38.94 8.22 4.52
N ALA A 191 -38.69 7.61 5.68
CA ALA A 191 -39.61 7.63 6.81
C ALA A 191 -39.86 9.06 7.32
N ARG A 192 -38.83 9.91 7.39
CA ARG A 192 -38.99 11.33 7.79
C ARG A 192 -39.79 12.12 6.76
N ARG A 193 -39.59 11.87 5.45
CA ARG A 193 -40.39 12.53 4.39
C ARG A 193 -41.86 12.15 4.47
N GLY A 194 -42.17 10.86 4.69
CA GLY A 194 -43.55 10.39 4.83
C GLY A 194 -44.30 10.94 6.06
N GLN A 195 -43.55 11.39 7.07
CA GLN A 195 -44.10 12.01 8.30
C GLN A 195 -44.29 13.53 8.19
N ASN A 196 -43.92 14.17 7.08
CA ASN A 196 -44.16 15.60 6.86
C ASN A 196 -45.52 15.81 6.16
N PRO A 197 -46.61 16.16 6.89
CA PRO A 197 -47.95 16.31 6.33
C PRO A 197 -48.10 17.46 5.33
N ALA A 198 -47.09 18.34 5.21
CA ALA A 198 -47.06 19.43 4.25
C ALA A 198 -46.73 18.99 2.80
N SER A 199 -46.53 17.68 2.55
CA SER A 199 -46.15 17.15 1.23
C SER A 199 -47.30 16.44 0.50
N THR A 200 -48.53 16.50 1.01
CA THR A 200 -49.70 16.01 0.26
C THR A 200 -49.91 16.89 -0.97
N PRO A 201 -49.81 16.34 -2.20
CA PRO A 201 -50.14 17.11 -3.39
C PRO A 201 -51.62 17.51 -3.28
N THR A 202 -51.87 18.81 -3.28
CA THR A 202 -53.23 19.36 -3.32
C THR A 202 -53.83 19.00 -4.69
N PRO A 203 -55.03 18.39 -4.75
CA PRO A 203 -55.65 17.95 -6.00
C PRO A 203 -56.03 19.11 -6.92
#